data_AF-A0A5P8W5I6-F1
#
_entry.id   AF-A0A5P8W5I6-F1
#
_cell.length_a   1.000
_cell.length_b   1.000
_cell.length_c   1.000
_cell.angle_alpha   90.00
_cell.angle_beta   90.00
_cell.angle_gamma   90.00
#
_symmetry.space_group_name_H-M   'P 1'
#
loop_
_entity.id
_entity.type
_entity.pdbx_description
1 polymer ?
#
loop_
_entity_poly.entity_id
_entity_poly.type
_entity_poly.pdbx_seq_one_letter_code
_entity_poly.pdbx_strand_id
1 'polypeptide(L)'
;MNSPPRPPTTNHLRGHPREFKQIIQAKSHNFVGREFVFTAINNFLDHHRHGYFTIIGAPGSGKSSILAKYVTNNPQVIYYNAELEGKNRADEFLINICTQLINQYSLNYTSLPDNATEGSWFFSSLLQQISDELEPHQKLIIAIDGLNCIDRNSQPPSTNLFYLPRYLPDKVYFLLTRRPFLREKSGLLIETPSQSLDLADYPEENRRDIQAYIQNYLTPLLYEGRGGQDYSPPLVGEGLGERSNLQSWLSNHQINEEEFSDRITTLSEDNFMYVSQIIDAIAENFYPESFESNQLPPGLEAYYQQHLHKMFPPKQDTEHSTDVLNVLIQQQKAISVEALAQTTAAIAQIIDTDEYEVEEVLENWLEFLQQQKIASETHYSLYHSNFRDWLGKQAFKTF
;
A
#
# COMPACT_ATOMS: atom_id res chain seq x y z
N MET A 1 55.47 18.34 0.90
CA MET A 1 54.87 17.38 1.86
C MET A 1 53.41 17.24 1.45
N ASN A 2 53.12 16.20 0.67
CA ASN A 2 51.78 15.95 0.15
C ASN A 2 51.02 15.17 1.21
N SER A 3 49.97 15.77 1.77
CA SER A 3 49.00 15.07 2.60
C SER A 3 48.37 13.93 1.78
N PRO A 4 48.22 12.73 2.34
CA PRO A 4 47.59 11.64 1.61
C PRO A 4 46.12 11.96 1.37
N PRO A 5 45.52 11.48 0.27
CA PRO A 5 44.09 11.62 0.04
C PRO A 5 43.33 10.95 1.18
N ARG A 6 42.29 11.62 1.70
CA ARG A 6 41.35 11.01 2.64
C ARG A 6 40.79 9.73 1.99
N PRO A 7 40.81 8.58 2.69
CA PRO A 7 40.16 7.39 2.18
C PRO A 7 38.65 7.67 2.01
N PRO A 8 37.98 7.04 1.03
CA PRO A 8 36.55 7.19 0.84
C PRO A 8 35.86 6.77 2.14
N THR A 9 35.08 7.68 2.72
CA THR A 9 34.30 7.41 3.92
C THR A 9 33.38 6.23 3.63
N THR A 10 33.55 5.23 4.46
CA THR A 10 32.92 3.92 4.43
C THR A 10 31.40 3.99 4.29
N ASN A 11 30.86 3.17 3.36
CA ASN A 11 29.46 2.73 3.32
C ASN A 11 29.00 2.28 4.71
N HIS A 12 28.40 3.17 5.50
CA HIS A 12 27.76 2.80 6.76
C HIS A 12 26.38 2.20 6.47
N LEU A 13 26.36 0.91 6.15
CA LEU A 13 25.16 0.08 6.21
C LEU A 13 24.80 -0.17 7.69
N ARG A 14 23.94 0.67 8.29
CA ARG A 14 23.21 0.33 9.52
C ARG A 14 21.77 0.84 9.44
N GLY A 15 20.89 -0.12 9.13
CA GLY A 15 19.58 0.14 8.57
C GLY A 15 18.45 0.40 9.55
N HIS A 16 17.25 0.47 8.96
CA HIS A 16 15.98 0.88 9.53
C HIS A 16 15.70 0.39 10.98
N PRO A 17 14.86 1.15 11.72
CA PRO A 17 14.20 0.66 12.93
C PRO A 17 13.74 -0.80 12.80
N ARG A 18 13.86 -1.57 13.88
CA ARG A 18 13.60 -3.03 13.87
C ARG A 18 12.19 -3.36 13.36
N GLU A 19 11.20 -2.59 13.81
CA GLU A 19 9.80 -2.67 13.38
C GLU A 19 9.66 -2.53 11.85
N PHE A 20 10.36 -1.57 11.24
CA PHE A 20 10.33 -1.39 9.79
C PHE A 20 11.06 -2.50 9.04
N LYS A 21 12.16 -3.03 9.58
CA LYS A 21 12.86 -4.18 8.96
C LYS A 21 11.96 -5.40 8.85
N GLN A 22 11.20 -5.70 9.90
CA GLN A 22 10.25 -6.82 9.91
C GLN A 22 9.19 -6.65 8.81
N ILE A 23 8.66 -5.44 8.64
CA ILE A 23 7.68 -5.15 7.58
C ILE A 23 8.30 -5.25 6.21
N ILE A 24 9.48 -4.65 6.00
CA ILE A 24 10.18 -4.71 4.71
C ILE A 24 10.43 -6.16 4.31
N GLN A 25 10.91 -6.98 5.25
CA GLN A 25 11.14 -8.41 5.01
C GLN A 25 9.84 -9.16 4.71
N ALA A 26 8.81 -8.98 5.53
CA ALA A 26 7.52 -9.65 5.35
C ALA A 26 6.84 -9.26 4.04
N LYS A 27 6.80 -7.96 3.70
CA LYS A 27 6.09 -7.44 2.53
C LYS A 27 6.84 -7.62 1.21
N SER A 28 8.17 -7.80 1.26
CA SER A 28 8.98 -8.11 0.06
C SER A 28 9.22 -9.62 -0.14
N HIS A 29 8.79 -10.47 0.80
CA HIS A 29 8.86 -11.92 0.67
C HIS A 29 8.00 -12.39 -0.52
N ASN A 30 8.56 -13.27 -1.36
CA ASN A 30 7.92 -13.78 -2.58
C ASN A 30 7.36 -12.70 -3.52
N PHE A 31 7.93 -11.49 -3.49
CA PHE A 31 7.50 -10.39 -4.36
C PHE A 31 7.77 -10.72 -5.84
N VAL A 32 6.77 -10.49 -6.69
CA VAL A 32 6.83 -10.73 -8.15
C VAL A 32 6.25 -9.54 -8.90
N GLY A 33 6.82 -9.22 -10.06
CA GLY A 33 6.26 -8.28 -11.02
C GLY A 33 6.44 -6.81 -10.67
N ARG A 34 5.50 -5.96 -11.10
CA ARG A 34 5.44 -4.51 -10.86
C ARG A 34 6.52 -3.69 -11.57
N GLU A 35 7.09 -4.24 -12.63
CA GLU A 35 8.15 -3.59 -13.42
C GLU A 35 7.72 -2.23 -14.00
N PHE A 36 6.45 -2.09 -14.37
CA PHE A 36 5.92 -0.81 -14.86
C PHE A 36 6.00 0.30 -13.79
N VAL A 37 5.81 -0.05 -12.50
CA VAL A 37 5.90 0.90 -11.38
C VAL A 37 7.35 1.29 -11.14
N PHE A 38 8.28 0.33 -11.09
CA PHE A 38 9.70 0.63 -10.92
C PHE A 38 10.27 1.42 -12.08
N THR A 39 9.84 1.12 -13.31
CA THR A 39 10.18 1.89 -14.50
C THR A 39 9.69 3.33 -14.38
N ALA A 40 8.46 3.55 -13.93
CA ALA A 40 7.92 4.90 -13.71
C ALA A 40 8.69 5.66 -12.61
N ILE A 41 9.06 5.00 -11.52
CA ILE A 41 9.90 5.59 -10.46
C ILE A 41 11.26 6.00 -11.03
N ASN A 42 11.96 5.10 -11.74
CA ASN A 42 13.27 5.38 -12.30
C ASN A 42 13.22 6.53 -13.31
N ASN A 43 12.21 6.52 -14.19
CA ASN A 43 11.98 7.61 -15.13
C ASN A 43 11.81 8.95 -14.39
N PHE A 44 10.99 8.99 -13.34
CA PHE A 44 10.81 10.21 -12.54
C PHE A 44 12.13 10.68 -11.91
N LEU A 45 12.90 9.76 -11.31
CA LEU A 45 14.18 10.07 -10.68
C LEU A 45 15.24 10.55 -11.67
N ASP A 46 15.13 10.23 -12.95
CA ASP A 46 16.11 10.61 -13.99
C ASP A 46 15.75 11.91 -14.72
N HIS A 47 14.46 12.26 -14.77
CA HIS A 47 13.98 13.47 -15.46
C HIS A 47 13.85 14.69 -14.53
N HIS A 48 13.79 14.47 -13.22
CA HIS A 48 13.71 15.54 -12.23
C HIS A 48 14.97 15.59 -11.38
N ARG A 49 15.27 16.76 -10.80
CA ARG A 49 16.39 16.92 -9.87
C ARG A 49 16.01 16.65 -8.42
N HIS A 50 14.72 16.71 -8.11
CA HIS A 50 14.12 16.51 -6.79
C HIS A 50 12.59 16.34 -7.00
N GLY A 51 11.84 15.86 -6.01
CA GLY A 51 10.37 15.86 -6.09
C GLY A 51 9.66 14.74 -5.34
N TYR A 52 8.33 14.67 -5.51
CA TYR A 52 7.45 13.68 -4.90
C TYR A 52 6.87 12.72 -5.95
N PHE A 53 7.08 11.41 -5.78
CA PHE A 53 6.41 10.37 -6.56
C PHE A 53 5.41 9.63 -5.67
N THR A 54 4.13 9.58 -6.06
CA THR A 54 3.06 8.96 -5.27
C THR A 54 2.47 7.76 -5.98
N ILE A 55 2.52 6.59 -5.35
CA ILE A 55 1.81 5.39 -5.78
C ILE A 55 0.43 5.38 -5.12
N ILE A 56 -0.61 5.39 -5.94
CA ILE A 56 -2.02 5.37 -5.51
C ILE A 56 -2.60 3.99 -5.81
N GLY A 57 -3.50 3.51 -4.97
CA GLY A 57 -4.23 2.27 -5.25
C GLY A 57 -5.13 1.83 -4.11
N ALA A 58 -6.13 1.02 -4.45
CA ALA A 58 -7.11 0.47 -3.53
C ALA A 58 -6.49 -0.37 -2.39
N PRO A 59 -7.23 -0.64 -1.31
CA PRO A 59 -6.77 -1.55 -0.26
C PRO A 59 -6.43 -2.94 -0.83
N GLY A 60 -5.28 -3.48 -0.44
CA GLY A 60 -4.84 -4.81 -0.88
C GLY A 60 -4.16 -4.84 -2.26
N SER A 61 -4.01 -3.69 -2.94
CA SER A 61 -3.36 -3.61 -4.27
C SER A 61 -1.83 -3.82 -4.26
N GLY A 62 -1.19 -4.06 -3.11
CA GLY A 62 0.25 -4.34 -3.02
C GLY A 62 1.19 -3.12 -2.90
N LYS A 63 0.68 -1.91 -2.65
CA LYS A 63 1.49 -0.68 -2.49
C LYS A 63 2.67 -0.82 -1.51
N SER A 64 2.39 -1.28 -0.29
CA SER A 64 3.42 -1.48 0.73
C SER A 64 4.47 -2.51 0.31
N SER A 65 4.06 -3.55 -0.42
CA SER A 65 4.97 -4.55 -0.99
C SER A 65 5.88 -3.97 -2.07
N ILE A 66 5.35 -3.09 -2.94
CA ILE A 66 6.15 -2.38 -3.94
C ILE A 66 7.22 -1.52 -3.25
N LEU A 67 6.83 -0.73 -2.24
CA LEU A 67 7.76 0.14 -1.54
C LEU A 67 8.79 -0.66 -0.73
N ALA A 68 8.36 -1.72 -0.04
CA ALA A 68 9.26 -2.65 0.65
C ALA A 68 10.28 -3.29 -0.30
N LYS A 69 9.84 -3.76 -1.48
CA LYS A 69 10.74 -4.30 -2.50
C LYS A 69 11.74 -3.26 -2.99
N TYR A 70 11.29 -2.03 -3.23
CA TYR A 70 12.16 -0.93 -3.63
C TYR A 70 13.26 -0.67 -2.59
N VAL A 71 12.90 -0.62 -1.30
CA VAL A 71 13.84 -0.42 -0.19
C VAL A 71 14.79 -1.61 -0.02
N THR A 72 14.30 -2.84 -0.16
CA THR A 72 15.15 -4.05 -0.14
C THR A 72 16.23 -3.99 -1.22
N ASN A 73 15.87 -3.53 -2.43
CA ASN A 73 16.82 -3.37 -3.53
C ASN A 73 17.71 -2.12 -3.41
N ASN A 74 17.31 -1.14 -2.59
CA ASN A 74 18.00 0.13 -2.39
C ASN A 74 18.15 0.43 -0.88
N PRO A 75 19.09 -0.23 -0.18
CA PRO A 75 19.23 -0.12 1.28
C PRO A 75 19.57 1.28 1.81
N GLN A 76 19.94 2.22 0.93
CA GLN A 76 20.18 3.62 1.24
C GLN A 76 18.90 4.47 1.38
N VAL A 77 17.74 3.93 0.99
CA VAL A 77 16.45 4.64 1.07
C VAL A 77 16.02 4.74 2.53
N ILE A 78 15.74 5.93 3.03
CA ILE A 78 15.14 6.10 4.36
C ILE A 78 13.68 5.64 4.27
N TYR A 79 13.24 4.76 5.17
CA TYR A 79 11.89 4.21 5.13
C TYR A 79 11.10 4.52 6.40
N TYR A 80 9.82 4.85 6.21
CA TYR A 80 8.84 5.05 7.27
C TYR A 80 7.51 4.40 6.89
N ASN A 81 6.84 3.77 7.84
CA ASN A 81 5.52 3.21 7.63
C ASN A 81 4.54 3.80 8.64
N ALA A 82 3.54 4.52 8.13
CA ALA A 82 2.51 5.22 8.90
C ALA A 82 1.29 4.33 9.21
N GLU A 83 1.19 3.15 8.62
CA GLU A 83 0.14 2.17 8.94
C GLU A 83 0.39 1.47 10.28
N LEU A 84 1.64 1.49 10.76
CA LEU A 84 1.98 0.97 12.08
C LEU A 84 1.32 1.75 13.20
N GLU A 85 0.85 1.02 14.20
CA GLU A 85 0.26 1.60 15.40
C GLU A 85 1.25 2.57 16.08
N GLY A 86 0.76 3.77 16.39
CA GLY A 86 1.56 4.85 16.99
C GLY A 86 2.49 5.58 16.01
N LYS A 87 2.57 5.18 14.74
CA LYS A 87 3.41 5.83 13.70
C LYS A 87 2.60 6.72 12.75
N ASN A 88 1.38 7.07 13.14
CA ASN A 88 0.52 7.95 12.36
C ASN A 88 0.57 9.41 12.80
N ARG A 89 1.40 9.78 13.77
CA ARG A 89 1.52 11.16 14.25
C ARG A 89 2.68 11.91 13.61
N ALA A 90 2.51 13.21 13.38
CA ALA A 90 3.52 14.02 12.70
C ALA A 90 4.81 14.23 13.50
N ASP A 91 4.72 14.35 14.82
CA ASP A 91 5.90 14.45 15.68
C ASP A 91 6.71 13.15 15.71
N GLU A 92 6.04 12.00 15.82
CA GLU A 92 6.69 10.68 15.74
C GLU A 92 7.38 10.46 14.39
N PHE A 93 6.75 10.90 13.30
CA PHE A 93 7.36 10.91 11.96
C PHE A 93 8.66 11.73 11.95
N LEU A 94 8.62 12.98 12.41
CA LEU A 94 9.76 13.88 12.40
C LEU A 94 10.91 13.35 13.26
N ILE A 95 10.62 12.86 14.48
CA ILE A 95 11.62 12.23 15.36
C ILE A 95 12.30 11.07 14.65
N ASN A 96 11.52 10.17 14.06
CA ASN A 96 12.03 8.97 13.44
C ASN A 96 12.88 9.27 12.19
N ILE A 97 12.34 10.04 11.24
CA ILE A 97 13.03 10.38 10.00
C ILE A 97 14.28 11.20 10.25
N CYS A 98 14.21 12.24 11.11
CA CYS A 98 15.39 13.05 11.41
C CYS A 98 16.48 12.21 12.09
N THR A 99 16.11 11.30 12.99
CA THR A 99 17.06 10.37 13.61
C THR A 99 17.69 9.44 12.59
N GLN A 100 16.91 8.88 11.65
CA GLN A 100 17.45 8.03 10.58
C GLN A 100 18.43 8.82 9.70
N LEU A 101 18.08 10.04 9.30
CA LEU A 101 18.92 10.91 8.47
C LEU A 101 20.24 11.27 9.17
N ILE A 102 20.18 11.73 10.43
CA ILE A 102 21.38 12.07 11.21
C ILE A 102 22.32 10.86 11.32
N ASN A 103 21.78 9.69 11.63
CA ASN A 103 22.58 8.48 11.77
C ASN A 103 23.16 7.99 10.44
N GLN A 104 22.38 8.01 9.36
CA GLN A 104 22.80 7.52 8.06
C GLN A 104 23.88 8.41 7.43
N TYR A 105 23.75 9.73 7.59
CA TYR A 105 24.71 10.71 7.06
C TYR A 105 25.78 11.15 8.06
N SER A 106 25.79 10.56 9.27
CA SER A 106 26.78 10.84 10.32
C SER A 106 26.90 12.34 10.64
N LEU A 107 25.77 13.03 10.72
CA LEU A 107 25.72 14.47 10.99
C LEU A 107 26.08 14.76 12.45
N ASN A 108 26.67 15.93 12.70
CA ASN A 108 27.16 16.33 14.03
C ASN A 108 26.03 16.77 14.98
N TYR A 109 25.16 15.83 15.37
CA TYR A 109 24.10 16.03 16.36
C TYR A 109 24.24 15.01 17.50
N THR A 110 24.24 15.50 18.74
CA THR A 110 24.23 14.65 19.95
C THR A 110 22.81 14.18 20.30
N SER A 111 21.82 14.99 19.97
CA SER A 111 20.39 14.72 20.13
C SER A 111 19.60 15.62 19.17
N LEU A 112 18.32 15.30 18.96
CA LEU A 112 17.41 16.20 18.27
C LEU A 112 17.20 17.47 19.12
N PRO A 113 17.09 18.66 18.49
CA PRO A 113 16.65 19.88 19.19
C PRO A 113 15.27 19.71 19.83
N ASP A 114 15.02 20.40 20.94
CA ASP A 114 13.73 20.30 21.67
C ASP A 114 12.53 20.72 20.81
N ASN A 115 12.74 21.63 19.86
CA ASN A 115 11.73 22.14 18.93
C ASN A 115 11.80 21.47 17.53
N ALA A 116 12.47 20.33 17.39
CA ALA A 116 12.63 19.63 16.11
C ALA A 116 11.31 19.14 15.49
N THR A 117 10.28 18.94 16.32
CA THR A 117 8.94 18.51 15.90
C THR A 117 7.97 19.67 15.67
N GLU A 118 8.40 20.90 15.91
CA GLU A 118 7.58 22.11 15.72
C GLU A 118 7.53 22.50 14.25
N GLY A 119 6.79 21.74 13.44
CA GLY A 119 6.61 21.99 12.02
C GLY A 119 7.77 21.49 11.15
N SER A 120 7.97 22.12 9.98
CA SER A 120 8.87 21.60 8.94
C SER A 120 10.30 22.16 8.99
N TRP A 121 10.60 23.16 9.82
CA TRP A 121 11.84 23.96 9.71
C TRP A 121 13.10 23.12 9.91
N PHE A 122 13.13 22.25 10.95
CA PHE A 122 14.31 21.47 11.28
C PHE A 122 14.54 20.40 10.21
N PHE A 123 13.46 19.70 9.85
CA PHE A 123 13.49 18.68 8.82
C PHE A 123 13.95 19.26 7.47
N SER A 124 13.39 20.39 7.04
CA SER A 124 13.81 21.08 5.82
C SER A 124 15.28 21.51 5.86
N SER A 125 15.76 22.02 7.00
CA SER A 125 17.18 22.38 7.17
C SER A 125 18.10 21.16 7.06
N LEU A 126 17.69 20.03 7.63
CA LEU A 126 18.44 18.77 7.56
C LEU A 126 18.54 18.26 6.13
N LEU A 127 17.43 18.31 5.38
CA LEU A 127 17.41 17.94 3.97
C LEU A 127 18.33 18.82 3.13
N GLN A 128 18.35 20.14 3.38
CA GLN A 128 19.25 21.07 2.70
C GLN A 128 20.71 20.74 3.00
N GLN A 129 21.08 20.56 4.28
CA GLN A 129 22.43 20.21 4.67
C GLN A 129 22.90 18.93 3.98
N ILE A 130 22.06 17.89 3.95
CA ILE A 130 22.40 16.64 3.28
C ILE A 130 22.56 16.86 1.78
N SER A 131 21.62 17.57 1.13
CA SER A 131 21.68 17.88 -0.31
C SER A 131 22.99 18.56 -0.74
N ASP A 132 23.47 19.50 0.07
CA ASP A 132 24.71 20.24 -0.17
C ASP A 132 25.96 19.34 -0.10
N GLU A 133 25.91 18.29 0.74
CA GLU A 133 26.99 17.32 0.92
C GLU A 133 26.94 16.14 -0.08
N LEU A 134 25.79 15.89 -0.73
CA LEU A 134 25.64 14.81 -1.69
C LEU A 134 26.47 15.07 -2.97
N GLU A 135 27.13 14.04 -3.48
CA GLU A 135 27.78 14.08 -4.80
C GLU A 135 26.75 14.21 -5.93
N PRO A 136 27.12 14.71 -7.14
CA PRO A 136 26.17 14.95 -8.24
C PRO A 136 25.33 13.73 -8.68
N HIS A 137 25.83 12.52 -8.48
CA HIS A 137 25.15 11.27 -8.86
C HIS A 137 24.39 10.62 -7.69
N GLN A 138 24.56 11.13 -6.48
CA GLN A 138 23.88 10.61 -5.29
C GLN A 138 22.50 11.25 -5.16
N LYS A 139 21.53 10.45 -4.69
CA LYS A 139 20.15 10.88 -4.44
C LYS A 139 19.79 10.49 -3.01
N LEU A 140 19.18 11.40 -2.25
CA LEU A 140 18.50 11.08 -1.00
C LEU A 140 17.05 10.72 -1.33
N ILE A 141 16.64 9.51 -0.97
CA ILE A 141 15.28 9.02 -1.20
C ILE A 141 14.66 8.69 0.15
N ILE A 142 13.48 9.26 0.41
CA ILE A 142 12.67 8.99 1.60
C ILE A 142 11.36 8.33 1.17
N ALA A 143 11.18 7.08 1.56
CA ALA A 143 10.00 6.27 1.30
C ALA A 143 9.03 6.35 2.48
N ILE A 144 7.78 6.77 2.23
CA ILE A 144 6.72 6.86 3.23
C ILE A 144 5.55 5.98 2.80
N ASP A 145 5.36 4.88 3.54
CA ASP A 145 4.27 3.94 3.32
C ASP A 145 3.01 4.35 4.10
N GLY A 146 1.87 4.37 3.44
CA GLY A 146 0.56 4.60 4.07
C GLY A 146 0.30 6.05 4.45
N LEU A 147 0.61 7.02 3.59
CA LEU A 147 0.45 8.44 3.88
C LEU A 147 -0.99 8.84 4.28
N ASN A 148 -2.01 8.10 3.80
CA ASN A 148 -3.40 8.30 4.18
C ASN A 148 -3.70 7.94 5.65
N CYS A 149 -2.82 7.21 6.35
CA CYS A 149 -3.04 6.78 7.73
C CYS A 149 -2.72 7.84 8.79
N ILE A 150 -2.14 8.98 8.40
CA ILE A 150 -1.82 10.08 9.32
C ILE A 150 -3.04 10.52 10.13
N ASP A 151 -2.85 10.66 11.45
CA ASP A 151 -3.82 11.31 12.31
C ASP A 151 -3.78 12.82 12.07
N ARG A 152 -4.74 13.32 11.30
CA ARG A 152 -4.84 14.76 10.98
C ARG A 152 -5.09 15.62 12.22
N ASN A 153 -5.54 15.06 13.34
CA ASN A 153 -5.70 15.81 14.60
C ASN A 153 -4.35 16.01 15.32
N SER A 154 -3.31 15.28 14.92
CA SER A 154 -1.95 15.41 15.46
C SER A 154 -1.17 16.61 14.90
N GLN A 155 -1.75 17.36 13.96
CA GLN A 155 -1.15 18.55 13.37
C GLN A 155 -2.19 19.66 13.16
N PRO A 156 -1.81 20.95 13.17
CA PRO A 156 -2.73 22.04 12.90
C PRO A 156 -3.39 21.92 11.52
N PRO A 157 -4.65 22.38 11.36
CA PRO A 157 -5.29 22.47 10.06
C PRO A 157 -4.44 23.29 9.07
N SER A 158 -4.56 22.99 7.77
CA SER A 158 -3.85 23.69 6.68
C SER A 158 -2.33 23.51 6.64
N THR A 159 -1.79 22.59 7.45
CA THR A 159 -0.39 22.16 7.35
C THR A 159 -0.25 21.04 6.34
N ASN A 160 0.95 20.89 5.77
CA ASN A 160 1.24 19.76 4.89
C ASN A 160 1.18 18.44 5.69
N LEU A 161 0.76 17.33 5.08
CA LEU A 161 0.80 16.02 5.75
C LEU A 161 2.21 15.75 6.29
N PHE A 162 2.33 15.32 7.55
CA PHE A 162 3.60 15.06 8.22
C PHE A 162 4.59 16.24 8.23
N TYR A 163 4.10 17.47 8.06
CA TYR A 163 4.92 18.65 7.83
C TYR A 163 5.93 18.47 6.70
N LEU A 164 5.58 17.68 5.67
CA LEU A 164 6.43 17.51 4.51
C LEU A 164 6.78 18.89 3.90
N PRO A 165 8.04 19.11 3.46
CA PRO A 165 8.44 20.40 2.90
C PRO A 165 7.64 20.75 1.64
N ARG A 166 7.30 22.02 1.47
CA ARG A 166 6.68 22.50 0.22
C ARG A 166 7.69 22.53 -0.93
N TYR A 167 8.92 22.94 -0.62
CA TYR A 167 10.04 22.99 -1.54
C TYR A 167 11.06 21.94 -1.15
N LEU A 168 11.70 21.33 -2.14
CA LEU A 168 12.76 20.35 -1.92
C LEU A 168 14.08 20.88 -2.47
N PRO A 169 15.19 20.66 -1.75
CA PRO A 169 16.51 20.90 -2.31
C PRO A 169 16.83 19.87 -3.38
N ASP A 170 17.81 20.17 -4.24
CA ASP A 170 18.25 19.25 -5.28
C ASP A 170 18.67 17.89 -4.70
N LYS A 171 18.51 16.82 -5.49
CA LYS A 171 18.82 15.43 -5.17
C LYS A 171 17.96 14.79 -4.07
N VAL A 172 16.93 15.48 -3.56
CA VAL A 172 16.00 14.94 -2.55
C VAL A 172 14.69 14.51 -3.18
N TYR A 173 14.30 13.25 -2.93
CA TYR A 173 13.09 12.65 -3.48
C TYR A 173 12.28 11.96 -2.40
N PHE A 174 10.97 12.00 -2.56
CA PHE A 174 10.03 11.27 -1.73
C PHE A 174 9.28 10.25 -2.57
N LEU A 175 9.22 9.01 -2.10
CA LEU A 175 8.37 7.96 -2.64
C LEU A 175 7.24 7.71 -1.65
N LEU A 176 6.01 8.03 -2.04
CA LEU A 176 4.84 7.95 -1.18
C LEU A 176 3.93 6.82 -1.65
N THR A 177 3.29 6.12 -0.72
CA THR A 177 2.10 5.31 -1.03
C THR A 177 0.88 5.88 -0.32
N ARG A 178 -0.27 5.82 -0.96
CA ARG A 178 -1.56 6.14 -0.34
C ARG A 178 -2.73 5.49 -1.06
N ARG A 179 -3.87 5.48 -0.39
CA ARG A 179 -5.16 5.14 -1.01
C ARG A 179 -5.72 6.30 -1.85
N PRO A 180 -6.72 6.05 -2.72
CA PRO A 180 -7.37 7.09 -3.52
C PRO A 180 -7.84 8.27 -2.67
N PHE A 181 -7.79 9.46 -3.24
CA PHE A 181 -8.12 10.71 -2.57
C PHE A 181 -8.66 11.72 -3.60
N LEU A 182 -9.52 12.62 -3.15
CA LEU A 182 -9.91 13.77 -3.95
C LEU A 182 -8.75 14.76 -4.08
N ARG A 183 -8.48 15.25 -5.28
CA ARG A 183 -7.29 16.07 -5.57
C ARG A 183 -7.24 17.32 -4.68
N GLU A 184 -8.38 17.96 -4.49
CA GLU A 184 -8.61 19.12 -3.61
C GLU A 184 -8.43 18.79 -2.12
N LYS A 185 -8.62 17.53 -1.71
CA LYS A 185 -8.40 17.03 -0.34
C LYS A 185 -7.10 16.25 -0.18
N SER A 186 -6.17 16.38 -1.14
CA SER A 186 -4.86 15.70 -1.12
C SER A 186 -4.13 15.83 0.22
N GLY A 187 -4.17 17.03 0.82
CA GLY A 187 -3.40 17.38 2.01
C GLY A 187 -1.92 17.61 1.73
N LEU A 188 -1.43 17.25 0.53
CA LEU A 188 -0.07 17.55 0.09
C LEU A 188 0.00 18.96 -0.50
N LEU A 189 0.64 19.86 0.23
CA LEU A 189 0.90 21.24 -0.17
C LEU A 189 2.34 21.34 -0.70
N ILE A 190 2.55 21.04 -1.98
CA ILE A 190 3.89 20.93 -2.58
C ILE A 190 4.06 21.91 -3.75
N GLU A 191 5.25 22.51 -3.84
CA GLU A 191 5.67 23.49 -4.84
C GLU A 191 6.96 23.01 -5.52
N THR A 192 6.95 21.75 -5.95
CA THR A 192 8.08 21.04 -6.53
C THR A 192 7.56 19.98 -7.52
N PRO A 193 8.38 19.44 -8.45
CA PRO A 193 7.92 18.40 -9.36
C PRO A 193 7.25 17.25 -8.60
N SER A 194 6.08 16.85 -9.08
CA SER A 194 5.33 15.75 -8.51
C SER A 194 4.69 14.92 -9.60
N GLN A 195 4.68 13.61 -9.38
CA GLN A 195 4.06 12.64 -10.27
C GLN A 195 3.30 11.62 -9.43
N SER A 196 2.14 11.21 -9.92
CA SER A 196 1.37 10.11 -9.35
C SER A 196 1.22 8.98 -10.36
N LEU A 197 1.23 7.74 -9.86
CA LEU A 197 0.88 6.56 -10.61
C LEU A 197 -0.25 5.86 -9.86
N ASP A 198 -1.44 5.82 -10.44
CA ASP A 198 -2.54 5.04 -9.91
C ASP A 198 -2.48 3.62 -10.48
N LEU A 199 -2.44 2.63 -9.59
CA LEU A 199 -2.42 1.23 -9.98
C LEU A 199 -3.70 0.82 -10.72
N ALA A 200 -4.83 1.51 -10.51
CA ALA A 200 -6.09 1.24 -11.20
C ALA A 200 -6.01 1.54 -12.71
N ASP A 201 -5.06 2.37 -13.16
CA ASP A 201 -4.88 2.72 -14.57
C ASP A 201 -4.12 1.64 -15.38
N TYR A 202 -3.69 0.55 -14.73
CA TYR A 202 -2.85 -0.52 -15.32
C TYR A 202 -3.45 -1.93 -15.11
N PRO A 203 -4.71 -2.18 -15.52
CA PRO A 203 -5.39 -3.45 -15.26
C PRO A 203 -4.71 -4.65 -15.94
N GLU A 204 -4.13 -4.45 -17.13
CA GLU A 204 -3.45 -5.53 -17.86
C GLU A 204 -2.14 -5.93 -17.19
N GLU A 205 -1.34 -4.96 -16.73
CA GLU A 205 -0.12 -5.21 -15.99
C GLU A 205 -0.40 -5.82 -14.62
N ASN A 206 -1.42 -5.32 -13.90
CA ASN A 206 -1.86 -5.89 -12.62
C ASN A 206 -2.24 -7.36 -12.77
N ARG A 207 -3.07 -7.68 -13.77
CA ARG A 207 -3.51 -9.05 -14.04
C ARG A 207 -2.33 -9.98 -14.32
N ARG A 208 -1.37 -9.54 -15.15
CA ARG A 208 -0.15 -10.33 -15.43
C ARG A 208 0.69 -10.55 -14.18
N ASP A 209 0.84 -9.52 -13.35
CA ASP A 209 1.61 -9.63 -12.10
C ASP A 209 0.93 -10.60 -11.11
N ILE A 210 -0.40 -10.64 -11.03
CA ILE A 210 -1.15 -11.61 -10.22
C ILE A 210 -0.94 -13.03 -10.74
N GLN A 211 -1.07 -13.24 -12.06
CA GLN A 211 -0.82 -14.55 -12.66
C GLN A 211 0.60 -15.02 -12.37
N ALA A 212 1.60 -14.15 -12.53
CA ALA A 212 2.99 -14.45 -12.22
C ALA A 212 3.21 -14.75 -10.73
N TYR A 213 2.53 -14.03 -9.83
CA TYR A 213 2.55 -14.29 -8.40
C TYR A 213 1.99 -15.68 -8.08
N ILE A 214 0.82 -16.05 -8.61
CA ILE A 214 0.23 -17.38 -8.43
C ILE A 214 1.17 -18.47 -8.97
N GLN A 215 1.70 -18.29 -10.17
CA GLN A 215 2.63 -19.24 -10.79
C GLN A 215 3.90 -19.46 -9.96
N ASN A 216 4.42 -18.42 -9.29
CA ASN A 216 5.57 -18.54 -8.40
C ASN A 216 5.29 -19.44 -7.18
N TYR A 217 4.04 -19.49 -6.69
CA TYR A 217 3.62 -20.41 -5.63
C TYR A 217 3.36 -21.83 -6.15
N LEU A 218 2.97 -21.97 -7.42
CA LEU A 218 2.78 -23.27 -8.07
C LEU A 218 4.08 -23.92 -8.53
N THR A 219 5.14 -23.15 -8.73
CA THR A 219 6.44 -23.69 -9.16
C THR A 219 7.19 -24.29 -7.96
N PRO A 220 7.58 -25.59 -8.00
CA PRO A 220 8.43 -26.16 -6.97
C PRO A 220 9.75 -25.39 -6.89
N LEU A 221 10.21 -25.06 -5.68
CA LEU A 221 11.56 -24.53 -5.51
C LEU A 221 12.55 -25.61 -5.96
N LEU A 222 13.25 -25.36 -7.07
CA LEU A 222 14.39 -26.18 -7.45
C LEU A 222 15.43 -26.04 -6.34
N TYR A 223 15.70 -27.14 -5.66
CA TYR A 223 16.84 -27.25 -4.76
C TYR A 223 18.11 -27.06 -5.60
N GLU A 224 18.70 -25.86 -5.60
CA GLU A 224 20.09 -25.69 -6.02
C GLU A 224 20.99 -26.26 -4.92
N GLY A 225 21.14 -27.59 -4.93
CA GLY A 225 22.15 -28.27 -4.15
C GLY A 225 23.54 -27.86 -4.63
N ARG A 226 24.11 -26.77 -4.08
CA ARG A 226 25.56 -26.61 -4.11
C ARG A 226 26.15 -27.69 -3.22
N GLY A 227 26.78 -28.68 -3.86
CA GLY A 227 27.54 -29.73 -3.19
C GLY A 227 28.56 -29.13 -2.22
N GLY A 228 28.31 -29.34 -0.94
CA GLY A 228 29.19 -29.01 0.17
C GLY A 228 28.64 -29.66 1.42
N GLN A 229 29.41 -30.56 2.01
CA GLN A 229 29.06 -31.24 3.26
C GLN A 229 28.96 -30.21 4.39
N ASP A 230 27.76 -29.68 4.63
CA ASP A 230 27.33 -29.11 5.90
C ASP A 230 25.80 -29.04 5.85
N TYR A 231 25.17 -30.14 6.26
CA TYR A 231 23.71 -30.26 6.36
C TYR A 231 23.19 -29.35 7.47
N SER A 232 22.69 -28.18 7.08
CA SER A 232 21.60 -27.54 7.79
C SER A 232 20.35 -27.71 6.93
N PRO A 233 19.28 -28.38 7.41
CA PRO A 233 17.98 -28.34 6.73
C PRO A 233 17.59 -26.87 6.53
N PRO A 234 16.96 -26.49 5.40
CA PRO A 234 16.38 -25.16 5.27
C PRO A 234 15.45 -24.92 6.46
N LEU A 235 15.58 -23.75 7.07
CA LEU A 235 14.74 -23.37 8.19
C LEU A 235 13.28 -23.40 7.74
N VAL A 236 12.42 -23.99 8.58
CA VAL A 236 10.96 -23.86 8.47
C VAL A 236 10.65 -22.35 8.41
N GLY A 237 10.21 -21.85 7.25
CA GLY A 237 10.00 -20.42 7.03
C GLY A 237 10.30 -19.88 5.63
N GLU A 238 10.86 -20.68 4.71
CA GLU A 238 11.08 -20.26 3.31
C GLU A 238 9.87 -20.49 2.37
N GLY A 239 8.64 -20.61 2.91
CA GLY A 239 7.42 -20.87 2.12
C GLY A 239 7.40 -22.25 1.42
N LEU A 240 8.40 -23.10 1.66
CA LEU A 240 8.51 -24.45 1.07
C LEU A 240 7.30 -25.34 1.43
N GLY A 241 6.81 -25.24 2.67
CA GLY A 241 5.62 -25.97 3.12
C GLY A 241 4.34 -25.48 2.46
N GLU A 242 4.22 -24.17 2.25
CA GLU A 242 3.04 -23.57 1.61
C GLU A 242 2.90 -24.03 0.16
N ARG A 243 4.00 -23.99 -0.61
CA ARG A 243 4.02 -24.40 -2.01
C ARG A 243 3.73 -25.89 -2.18
N SER A 244 4.31 -26.74 -1.34
CA SER A 244 4.05 -28.19 -1.38
C SER A 244 2.60 -28.53 -1.02
N ASN A 245 2.02 -27.78 -0.07
CA ASN A 245 0.64 -28.00 0.37
C ASN A 245 -0.35 -27.56 -0.71
N LEU A 246 -0.11 -26.42 -1.38
CA LEU A 246 -0.93 -25.96 -2.49
C LEU A 246 -0.97 -26.98 -3.64
N GLN A 247 0.19 -27.50 -4.07
CA GLN A 247 0.26 -28.53 -5.12
C GLN A 247 -0.47 -29.82 -4.74
N SER A 248 -0.29 -30.25 -3.49
CA SER A 248 -0.96 -31.45 -2.96
C SER A 248 -2.48 -31.26 -2.94
N TRP A 249 -2.94 -30.06 -2.53
CA TRP A 249 -4.34 -29.70 -2.51
C TRP A 249 -4.96 -29.71 -3.91
N LEU A 250 -4.30 -29.09 -4.89
CA LEU A 250 -4.74 -29.07 -6.29
C LEU A 250 -4.86 -30.50 -6.86
N SER A 251 -3.86 -31.34 -6.59
CA SER A 251 -3.84 -32.74 -7.03
C SER A 251 -5.00 -33.55 -6.42
N ASN A 252 -5.28 -33.35 -5.13
CA ASN A 252 -6.38 -34.02 -4.44
C ASN A 252 -7.76 -33.62 -4.97
N HIS A 253 -7.90 -32.37 -5.41
CA HIS A 253 -9.15 -31.81 -5.93
C HIS A 253 -9.26 -31.93 -7.46
N GLN A 254 -8.26 -32.52 -8.14
CA GLN A 254 -8.21 -32.68 -9.60
C GLN A 254 -8.30 -31.34 -10.36
N ILE A 255 -7.83 -30.24 -9.74
CA ILE A 255 -7.79 -28.91 -10.35
C ILE A 255 -6.44 -28.74 -11.01
N ASN A 256 -6.43 -28.36 -12.29
CA ASN A 256 -5.18 -28.08 -12.99
C ASN A 256 -4.67 -26.65 -12.66
N GLU A 257 -3.37 -26.44 -12.80
CA GLU A 257 -2.71 -25.17 -12.42
C GLU A 257 -3.21 -23.95 -13.21
N GLU A 258 -3.51 -24.11 -14.49
CA GLU A 258 -4.01 -23.05 -15.37
C GLU A 258 -5.43 -22.63 -14.98
N GLU A 259 -6.32 -23.60 -14.77
CA GLU A 259 -7.69 -23.39 -14.28
C GLU A 259 -7.69 -22.70 -12.92
N PHE A 260 -6.82 -23.13 -12.01
CA PHE A 260 -6.67 -22.46 -10.71
C PHE A 260 -6.19 -21.03 -10.87
N SER A 261 -5.15 -20.80 -11.68
CA SER A 261 -4.60 -19.46 -11.91
C SER A 261 -5.62 -18.51 -12.50
N ASP A 262 -6.35 -18.94 -13.54
CA ASP A 262 -7.39 -18.12 -14.17
C ASP A 262 -8.56 -17.83 -13.23
N ARG A 263 -8.97 -18.83 -12.45
CA ARG A 263 -10.04 -18.69 -11.46
C ARG A 263 -9.66 -17.68 -10.38
N ILE A 264 -8.50 -17.83 -9.74
CA ILE A 264 -8.06 -16.92 -8.67
C ILE A 264 -7.77 -15.53 -9.21
N THR A 265 -7.15 -15.42 -10.39
CA THR A 265 -6.92 -14.13 -11.05
C THR A 265 -8.24 -13.39 -11.26
N THR A 266 -9.27 -14.08 -11.77
CA THR A 266 -10.59 -13.48 -11.98
C THR A 266 -11.26 -13.06 -10.68
N LEU A 267 -11.24 -13.93 -9.66
CA LEU A 267 -11.85 -13.64 -8.36
C LEU A 267 -11.13 -12.56 -7.56
N SER A 268 -9.86 -12.31 -7.86
CA SER A 268 -9.04 -11.34 -7.14
C SER A 268 -9.34 -9.89 -7.50
N GLU A 269 -9.84 -9.60 -8.71
CA GLU A 269 -10.08 -8.22 -9.19
C GLU A 269 -8.89 -7.27 -8.89
N ASP A 270 -7.67 -7.69 -9.25
CA ASP A 270 -6.40 -6.99 -8.99
C ASP A 270 -6.01 -6.84 -7.49
N ASN A 271 -6.69 -7.55 -6.59
CA ASN A 271 -6.45 -7.53 -5.16
C ASN A 271 -5.45 -8.61 -4.70
N PHE A 272 -4.18 -8.23 -4.58
CA PHE A 272 -3.12 -9.12 -4.09
C PHE A 272 -3.35 -9.62 -2.65
N MET A 273 -4.01 -8.84 -1.80
CA MET A 273 -4.35 -9.30 -0.44
C MET A 273 -5.29 -10.49 -0.49
N TYR A 274 -6.30 -10.45 -1.36
CA TYR A 274 -7.18 -11.60 -1.57
C TYR A 274 -6.40 -12.84 -2.00
N VAL A 275 -5.57 -12.71 -3.04
CA VAL A 275 -4.77 -13.84 -3.57
C VAL A 275 -3.86 -14.44 -2.52
N SER A 276 -3.12 -13.60 -1.78
CA SER A 276 -2.22 -14.05 -0.69
C SER A 276 -3.00 -14.81 0.37
N GLN A 277 -4.10 -14.24 0.89
CA GLN A 277 -4.87 -14.87 1.96
C GLN A 277 -5.52 -16.18 1.53
N ILE A 278 -5.92 -16.29 0.26
CA ILE A 278 -6.50 -17.52 -0.30
C ILE A 278 -5.42 -18.60 -0.44
N ILE A 279 -4.25 -18.27 -0.97
CA ILE A 279 -3.13 -19.22 -1.11
C ILE A 279 -2.69 -19.72 0.28
N ASP A 280 -2.54 -18.81 1.25
CA ASP A 280 -2.16 -19.15 2.62
C ASP A 280 -3.21 -20.08 3.27
N ALA A 281 -4.51 -19.78 3.10
CA ALA A 281 -5.58 -20.61 3.64
C ALA A 281 -5.61 -22.01 3.03
N ILE A 282 -5.36 -22.14 1.72
CA ILE A 282 -5.24 -23.46 1.06
C ILE A 282 -4.02 -24.21 1.62
N ALA A 283 -2.88 -23.54 1.74
CA ALA A 283 -1.66 -24.11 2.30
C ALA A 283 -1.82 -24.59 3.74
N GLU A 284 -2.65 -23.91 4.53
CA GLU A 284 -3.01 -24.27 5.91
C GLU A 284 -4.15 -25.29 6.00
N ASN A 285 -4.60 -25.83 4.87
CA ASN A 285 -5.69 -26.82 4.77
C ASN A 285 -7.04 -26.31 5.32
N PHE A 286 -7.32 -25.01 5.17
CA PHE A 286 -8.60 -24.40 5.54
C PHE A 286 -9.76 -24.83 4.63
N TYR A 287 -9.47 -25.18 3.37
CA TYR A 287 -10.45 -25.64 2.37
C TYR A 287 -10.33 -27.14 2.07
N PRO A 288 -10.60 -28.06 2.99
CA PRO A 288 -10.30 -29.49 2.79
C PRO A 288 -11.14 -30.18 1.71
N GLU A 289 -12.34 -29.67 1.41
CA GLU A 289 -13.31 -30.32 0.51
C GLU A 289 -13.54 -29.57 -0.80
N SER A 290 -13.61 -28.24 -0.75
CA SER A 290 -13.74 -27.40 -1.95
C SER A 290 -13.43 -25.93 -1.64
N PHE A 291 -12.99 -25.23 -2.67
CA PHE A 291 -12.83 -23.77 -2.66
C PHE A 291 -14.19 -23.02 -2.73
N GLU A 292 -15.28 -23.74 -3.00
CA GLU A 292 -16.63 -23.18 -3.26
C GLU A 292 -17.49 -23.03 -2.01
N SER A 293 -16.95 -23.36 -0.83
CA SER A 293 -17.69 -23.32 0.43
C SER A 293 -18.17 -21.92 0.86
N ASN A 294 -17.85 -20.86 0.10
CA ASN A 294 -18.15 -19.46 0.41
C ASN A 294 -17.64 -19.02 1.79
N GLN A 295 -16.70 -19.79 2.36
CA GLN A 295 -16.05 -19.50 3.63
C GLN A 295 -14.90 -18.53 3.37
N LEU A 296 -14.92 -17.41 4.07
CA LEU A 296 -13.85 -16.43 4.01
C LEU A 296 -12.70 -16.90 4.92
N PRO A 297 -11.44 -16.86 4.47
CA PRO A 297 -10.31 -17.16 5.35
C PRO A 297 -10.29 -16.23 6.56
N PRO A 298 -9.87 -16.71 7.76
CA PRO A 298 -9.84 -15.88 8.96
C PRO A 298 -9.04 -14.58 8.81
N GLY A 299 -7.90 -14.63 8.11
CA GLY A 299 -7.07 -13.44 7.87
C GLY A 299 -7.73 -12.42 6.93
N LEU A 300 -8.48 -12.89 5.92
CA LEU A 300 -9.25 -12.01 5.03
C LEU A 300 -10.50 -11.45 5.73
N GLU A 301 -11.13 -12.22 6.60
CA GLU A 301 -12.23 -11.75 7.44
C GLU A 301 -11.77 -10.66 8.40
N ALA A 302 -10.67 -10.88 9.12
CA ALA A 302 -10.08 -9.87 10.00
C ALA A 302 -9.72 -8.59 9.23
N TYR A 303 -9.18 -8.74 8.00
CA TYR A 303 -8.87 -7.62 7.11
C TYR A 303 -10.13 -6.81 6.74
N TYR A 304 -11.22 -7.47 6.38
CA TYR A 304 -12.49 -6.81 6.07
C TYR A 304 -13.17 -6.18 7.28
N GLN A 305 -13.10 -6.83 8.46
CA GLN A 305 -13.58 -6.25 9.71
C GLN A 305 -12.87 -4.94 10.05
N GLN A 306 -11.55 -4.87 9.84
CA GLN A 306 -10.78 -3.63 10.04
C GLN A 306 -11.24 -2.52 9.09
N HIS A 307 -11.56 -2.83 7.84
CA HIS A 307 -12.09 -1.86 6.89
C HIS A 307 -13.47 -1.37 7.29
N LEU A 308 -14.36 -2.28 7.70
CA LEU A 308 -15.68 -1.92 8.19
C LEU A 308 -15.60 -0.97 9.41
N HIS A 309 -14.70 -1.26 10.36
CA HIS A 309 -14.50 -0.38 11.51
C HIS A 309 -14.00 1.02 11.12
N LYS A 310 -13.21 1.12 10.05
CA LYS A 310 -12.76 2.40 9.50
C LYS A 310 -13.85 3.14 8.73
N MET A 311 -14.77 2.43 8.09
CA MET A 311 -15.94 3.01 7.42
C MET A 311 -16.95 3.58 8.43
N PHE A 312 -17.08 2.95 9.61
CA PHE A 312 -17.99 3.39 10.68
C PHE A 312 -17.21 3.75 11.97
N PRO A 313 -16.44 4.85 11.95
CA PRO A 313 -15.72 5.31 13.12
C PRO A 313 -16.71 5.78 14.22
N PRO A 314 -16.52 5.43 15.50
CA PRO A 314 -17.48 5.74 16.59
C PRO A 314 -17.80 7.23 16.82
N LYS A 315 -17.05 8.15 16.21
CA LYS A 315 -17.15 9.61 16.43
C LYS A 315 -17.57 10.40 15.19
N GLN A 316 -17.85 9.70 14.07
CA GLN A 316 -18.08 10.30 12.75
C GLN A 316 -19.17 9.54 11.99
N ASP A 317 -20.15 8.99 12.73
CA ASP A 317 -21.32 8.38 12.10
C ASP A 317 -22.07 9.47 11.34
N THR A 318 -22.05 9.39 10.01
CA THR A 318 -22.75 10.31 9.11
C THR A 318 -24.15 9.77 8.91
N GLU A 319 -25.13 10.67 8.89
CA GLU A 319 -26.51 10.32 8.52
C GLU A 319 -26.49 9.62 7.16
N HIS A 320 -27.34 8.60 6.97
CA HIS A 320 -27.43 7.80 5.75
C HIS A 320 -26.25 6.88 5.37
N SER A 321 -25.16 6.82 6.16
CA SER A 321 -24.04 5.89 5.89
C SER A 321 -24.52 4.45 5.66
N THR A 322 -25.37 3.92 6.56
CA THR A 322 -25.89 2.56 6.43
C THR A 322 -26.73 2.36 5.17
N ASP A 323 -27.52 3.37 4.77
CA ASP A 323 -28.39 3.30 3.60
C ASP A 323 -27.58 3.34 2.31
N VAL A 324 -26.60 4.24 2.22
CA VAL A 324 -25.63 4.29 1.11
C VAL A 324 -24.92 2.95 0.98
N LEU A 325 -24.44 2.37 2.09
CA LEU A 325 -23.80 1.06 2.08
C LEU A 325 -24.74 -0.03 1.55
N ASN A 326 -26.00 -0.04 1.97
CA ASN A 326 -26.99 -1.01 1.51
C ASN A 326 -27.21 -0.90 -0.01
N VAL A 327 -27.23 0.31 -0.58
CA VAL A 327 -27.31 0.50 -2.04
C VAL A 327 -26.07 -0.07 -2.73
N LEU A 328 -24.86 0.21 -2.20
CA LEU A 328 -23.60 -0.32 -2.75
C LEU A 328 -23.51 -1.86 -2.65
N ILE A 329 -24.11 -2.48 -1.63
CA ILE A 329 -24.17 -3.94 -1.49
C ILE A 329 -25.12 -4.57 -2.53
N GLN A 330 -26.25 -3.94 -2.83
CA GLN A 330 -27.28 -4.48 -3.72
C GLN A 330 -26.92 -4.46 -5.21
N GLN A 331 -25.74 -3.92 -5.57
CA GLN A 331 -25.23 -3.75 -6.93
C GLN A 331 -25.23 -5.01 -7.82
N GLN A 332 -25.31 -6.22 -7.24
CA GLN A 332 -25.16 -7.48 -7.98
C GLN A 332 -26.46 -8.02 -8.62
N LYS A 333 -27.63 -7.35 -8.49
CA LYS A 333 -28.93 -7.93 -8.90
C LYS A 333 -29.60 -7.37 -10.16
N ALA A 334 -29.00 -6.44 -10.90
CA ALA A 334 -29.65 -5.83 -12.07
C ALA A 334 -29.10 -6.36 -13.41
N ILE A 335 -29.95 -7.09 -14.17
CA ILE A 335 -29.69 -7.68 -15.49
C ILE A 335 -29.93 -6.66 -16.63
N SER A 336 -30.30 -5.40 -16.33
CA SER A 336 -30.63 -4.38 -17.33
C SER A 336 -29.71 -3.18 -17.25
N VAL A 337 -29.29 -2.70 -18.43
CA VAL A 337 -28.39 -1.56 -18.68
C VAL A 337 -28.85 -0.22 -18.06
N GLU A 338 -30.07 -0.16 -17.52
CA GLU A 338 -30.70 1.04 -16.94
C GLU A 338 -31.06 0.91 -15.44
N ALA A 339 -30.71 -0.19 -14.74
CA ALA A 339 -31.14 -0.39 -13.35
C ALA A 339 -29.95 -0.39 -12.37
N LEU A 340 -30.01 0.54 -11.41
CA LEU A 340 -29.00 0.96 -10.43
C LEU A 340 -27.88 1.82 -11.04
N ALA A 341 -28.21 3.05 -11.45
CA ALA A 341 -27.18 4.07 -11.65
C ALA A 341 -26.40 4.22 -10.31
N GLN A 342 -25.07 4.12 -10.41
CA GLN A 342 -24.15 4.10 -9.26
C GLN A 342 -23.58 5.50 -9.02
N THR A 343 -24.36 6.51 -9.38
CA THR A 343 -24.00 7.91 -9.27
C THR A 343 -24.55 8.47 -7.98
N THR A 344 -23.96 9.56 -7.50
CA THR A 344 -24.47 10.29 -6.33
C THR A 344 -25.97 10.57 -6.44
N ALA A 345 -26.43 11.07 -7.60
CA ALA A 345 -27.84 11.37 -7.88
C ALA A 345 -28.76 10.15 -7.75
N ALA A 346 -28.33 9.00 -8.27
CA ALA A 346 -29.14 7.80 -8.23
C ALA A 346 -29.19 7.16 -6.84
N ILE A 347 -28.09 7.18 -6.09
CA ILE A 347 -28.07 6.73 -4.69
C ILE A 347 -28.97 7.64 -3.84
N ALA A 348 -28.87 8.96 -4.01
CA ALA A 348 -29.71 9.95 -3.32
C ALA A 348 -31.20 9.72 -3.58
N GLN A 349 -31.56 9.42 -4.84
CA GLN A 349 -32.93 9.08 -5.21
C GLN A 349 -33.42 7.77 -4.55
N ILE A 350 -32.56 6.76 -4.40
CA ILE A 350 -32.93 5.46 -3.81
C ILE A 350 -33.20 5.59 -2.31
N ILE A 351 -32.41 6.40 -1.60
CA ILE A 351 -32.50 6.56 -0.15
C ILE A 351 -33.34 7.77 0.28
N ASP A 352 -33.98 8.45 -0.68
CA ASP A 352 -34.83 9.64 -0.48
C ASP A 352 -34.13 10.75 0.32
N THR A 353 -32.91 11.11 -0.11
CA THR A 353 -32.16 12.23 0.47
C THR A 353 -31.51 13.12 -0.59
N ASP A 354 -30.81 14.17 -0.17
CA ASP A 354 -30.09 15.07 -1.06
C ASP A 354 -28.73 14.51 -1.52
N GLU A 355 -28.28 14.96 -2.69
CA GLU A 355 -27.02 14.50 -3.29
C GLU A 355 -25.80 14.86 -2.45
N TYR A 356 -25.86 15.94 -1.66
CA TYR A 356 -24.73 16.41 -0.86
C TYR A 356 -24.46 15.49 0.32
N GLU A 357 -25.50 14.99 0.99
CA GLU A 357 -25.36 13.99 2.06
C GLU A 357 -24.75 12.68 1.53
N VAL A 358 -25.18 12.23 0.35
CA VAL A 358 -24.59 11.06 -0.31
C VAL A 358 -23.13 11.32 -0.71
N GLU A 359 -22.84 12.49 -1.28
CA GLU A 359 -21.48 12.88 -1.65
C GLU A 359 -20.57 12.88 -0.41
N GLU A 360 -21.00 13.45 0.71
CA GLU A 360 -20.22 13.44 1.96
C GLU A 360 -19.86 12.02 2.41
N VAL A 361 -20.81 11.08 2.37
CA VAL A 361 -20.54 9.66 2.69
C VAL A 361 -19.55 9.04 1.72
N LEU A 362 -19.76 9.20 0.41
CA LEU A 362 -18.89 8.63 -0.62
C LEU A 362 -17.46 9.20 -0.58
N GLU A 363 -17.32 10.49 -0.30
CA GLU A 363 -16.03 11.15 -0.15
C GLU A 363 -15.26 10.65 1.08
N ASN A 364 -15.96 10.40 2.20
CA ASN A 364 -15.37 9.82 3.40
C ASN A 364 -14.94 8.35 3.19
N TRP A 365 -15.63 7.64 2.30
CA TRP A 365 -15.33 6.25 1.98
C TRP A 365 -14.49 6.05 0.73
N LEU A 366 -13.97 7.12 0.13
CA LEU A 366 -13.24 7.05 -1.13
C LEU A 366 -12.12 6.00 -1.15
N GLU A 367 -11.47 5.79 0.00
CA GLU A 367 -10.40 4.81 0.14
C GLU A 367 -10.86 3.35 0.10
N PHE A 368 -12.17 3.09 0.12
CA PHE A 368 -12.85 1.80 0.02
C PHE A 368 -13.73 1.70 -1.23
N LEU A 369 -13.69 2.70 -2.10
CA LEU A 369 -14.48 2.75 -3.32
C LEU A 369 -13.58 2.67 -4.56
N GLN A 370 -14.13 2.11 -5.62
CA GLN A 370 -13.65 2.25 -6.97
C GLN A 370 -14.53 3.27 -7.70
N GLN A 371 -13.89 4.19 -8.42
CA GLN A 371 -14.57 5.16 -9.26
C GLN A 371 -14.41 4.75 -10.73
N GLN A 372 -15.50 4.77 -11.46
CA GLN A 372 -15.50 4.59 -12.91
C GLN A 372 -16.18 5.79 -13.57
N LYS A 373 -15.47 6.46 -14.48
CA LYS A 373 -16.06 7.55 -15.27
C LYS A 373 -16.73 6.95 -16.50
N ILE A 374 -18.05 6.98 -16.51
CA ILE A 374 -18.87 6.53 -17.65
C ILE A 374 -19.57 7.77 -18.20
N ALA A 375 -19.24 8.13 -19.45
CA ALA A 375 -19.65 9.40 -20.05
C ALA A 375 -19.25 10.61 -19.18
N SER A 376 -20.22 11.35 -18.64
CA SER A 376 -20.01 12.52 -17.77
C SER A 376 -20.22 12.23 -16.28
N GLU A 377 -20.52 10.99 -15.90
CA GLU A 377 -20.93 10.62 -14.55
C GLU A 377 -19.91 9.69 -13.89
N THR A 378 -19.66 9.94 -12.61
CA THR A 378 -18.82 9.08 -11.77
C THR A 378 -19.70 8.00 -11.15
N HIS A 379 -19.35 6.75 -11.42
CA HIS A 379 -19.98 5.56 -10.85
C HIS A 379 -19.12 5.03 -9.71
N TYR A 380 -19.76 4.66 -8.60
CA TYR A 380 -19.12 4.18 -7.39
C TYR A 380 -19.45 2.71 -7.10
N SER A 381 -18.43 1.90 -6.89
CA SER A 381 -18.55 0.54 -6.38
C SER A 381 -17.60 0.33 -5.22
N LEU A 382 -17.83 -0.70 -4.40
CA LEU A 382 -16.84 -1.11 -3.40
C LEU A 382 -15.58 -1.61 -4.10
N TYR A 383 -14.42 -1.40 -3.47
CA TYR A 383 -13.11 -1.69 -4.07
C TYR A 383 -12.86 -3.17 -4.43
N HIS A 384 -13.69 -4.09 -3.92
CA HIS A 384 -13.55 -5.53 -4.15
C HIS A 384 -14.89 -6.26 -3.93
N SER A 385 -15.28 -7.14 -4.85
CA SER A 385 -16.57 -7.86 -4.80
C SER A 385 -16.68 -8.79 -3.60
N ASN A 386 -15.62 -9.50 -3.21
CA ASN A 386 -15.66 -10.34 -2.00
C ASN A 386 -15.86 -9.51 -0.72
N PHE A 387 -15.38 -8.27 -0.69
CA PHE A 387 -15.64 -7.37 0.44
C PHE A 387 -17.12 -6.98 0.48
N ARG A 388 -17.72 -6.63 -0.67
CA ARG A 388 -19.16 -6.38 -0.79
C ARG A 388 -20.00 -7.59 -0.36
N ASP A 389 -19.65 -8.78 -0.84
CA ASP A 389 -20.41 -9.98 -0.56
C ASP A 389 -20.29 -10.39 0.91
N TRP A 390 -19.12 -10.17 1.52
CA TRP A 390 -18.94 -10.31 2.97
C TRP A 390 -19.78 -9.30 3.75
N LEU A 391 -19.81 -8.03 3.33
CA LEU A 391 -20.65 -7.00 3.92
C LEU A 391 -22.14 -7.38 3.84
N GLY A 392 -22.63 -7.90 2.72
CA GLY A 392 -24.02 -8.34 2.58
C GLY A 392 -24.42 -9.50 3.51
N LYS A 393 -23.44 -10.25 4.04
CA LYS A 393 -23.67 -11.29 5.07
C LYS A 393 -23.61 -10.73 6.50
N GLN A 394 -22.95 -9.58 6.70
CA GLN A 394 -23.01 -8.88 7.97
C GLN A 394 -24.45 -8.37 8.14
N ALA A 395 -25.04 -8.60 9.31
CA ALA A 395 -26.40 -8.18 9.60
C ALA A 395 -26.48 -6.65 9.79
N PHE A 396 -26.27 -5.89 8.71
CA PHE A 396 -26.68 -4.49 8.64
C PHE A 396 -28.20 -4.50 8.63
N LYS A 397 -28.80 -4.23 9.79
CA LYS A 397 -30.26 -4.16 9.92
C LYS A 397 -30.75 -3.02 9.03
N THR A 398 -31.28 -3.38 7.86
CA THR A 398 -32.28 -2.61 7.12
C THR A 398 -33.45 -2.27 8.03
N PHE A 399 -33.74 -0.98 8.19
CA PHE A 399 -35.09 -0.48 8.41
C PHE A 399 -35.29 0.81 7.62
#